data_AF-A0A855LCH2-F1
#
_entry.id   AF-A0A855LCH2-F1
#
_cell.length_a   1.000
_cell.length_b   1.000
_cell.length_c   1.000
_cell.angle_alpha   90.00
_cell.angle_beta   90.00
_cell.angle_gamma   90.00
#
_symmetry.space_group_name_H-M   'P 1'
#
loop_
_entity.id
_entity.type
_entity.pdbx_description
1 polymer ?
#
loop_
_entity_poly.entity_id
_entity_poly.type
_entity_poly.pdbx_seq_one_letter_code
_entity_poly.pdbx_strand_id
1 'polypeptide(L)'
;MIGRLRGTLAEKQPPHLILDVNGLGYELEVPMTTLYRLPSVGEPLTLHTHLVVREDAQLLYGFAGKRERDFFRELIRLNGVGPKLALALMSSLEVDELIRCVQSQDTSALTKVPGVGKKTAERLLVELKDRFKAWETSPAMFALVPNQPDGPAPVNTAENDAVSALISLGYKPQEASKAISAIKEKGLSSEDMIRRALKGMI
;
A
#
# COMPACT_ATOMS: atom_id res chain seq x y z
N MET A 1 15.08 -7.90 -3.45
CA MET A 1 13.74 -7.72 -2.85
C MET A 1 12.70 -8.38 -3.76
N ILE A 2 11.89 -9.30 -3.25
CA ILE A 2 10.84 -9.99 -4.04
C ILE A 2 9.56 -9.14 -3.96
N GLY A 3 9.20 -8.46 -5.05
CA GLY A 3 8.09 -7.49 -5.08
C GLY A 3 6.78 -7.97 -5.70
N ARG A 4 6.85 -9.04 -6.49
CA ARG A 4 5.72 -9.71 -7.17
C ARG A 4 6.16 -11.13 -7.52
N LEU A 5 5.24 -12.09 -7.38
CA LEU A 5 5.39 -13.44 -7.89
C LEU A 5 4.23 -13.78 -8.81
N ARG A 6 4.49 -14.57 -9.85
CA ARG A 6 3.50 -15.12 -10.76
C ARG A 6 3.83 -16.59 -10.96
N GLY A 7 2.83 -17.46 -10.79
CA GLY A 7 3.01 -18.90 -10.84
C GLY A 7 1.66 -19.62 -10.78
N THR A 8 1.69 -20.86 -10.31
CA THR A 8 0.49 -21.69 -10.11
C THR A 8 0.26 -21.87 -8.61
N LEU A 9 -0.99 -21.72 -8.16
CA LEU A 9 -1.34 -21.99 -6.77
C LEU A 9 -1.22 -23.49 -6.51
N ALA A 10 -0.17 -23.93 -5.81
CA ALA A 10 0.11 -25.33 -5.57
C ALA A 10 -0.63 -25.86 -4.33
N GLU A 11 -0.68 -25.06 -3.27
CA GLU A 11 -1.35 -25.42 -2.01
C GLU A 11 -2.01 -24.21 -1.35
N LYS A 12 -3.07 -24.46 -0.58
CA LYS A 12 -3.81 -23.44 0.17
C LYS A 12 -4.11 -23.96 1.58
N GLN A 13 -3.41 -23.42 2.58
CA GLN A 13 -3.54 -23.81 4.00
C GLN A 13 -3.54 -22.55 4.88
N PRO A 14 -4.71 -21.93 5.16
CA PRO A 14 -4.78 -20.65 5.86
C PRO A 14 -3.92 -20.58 7.14
N PRO A 15 -3.17 -19.48 7.36
CA PRO A 15 -3.03 -18.29 6.50
C PRO A 15 -1.96 -18.43 5.38
N HIS A 16 -1.36 -19.61 5.23
CA HIS A 16 -0.29 -19.92 4.29
C HIS A 16 -0.82 -20.41 2.93
N LEU A 17 0.00 -20.24 1.91
CA LEU A 17 -0.17 -20.86 0.61
C LEU A 17 1.22 -21.17 0.00
N ILE A 18 1.24 -22.12 -0.95
CA ILE A 18 2.42 -22.38 -1.77
C ILE A 18 2.13 -21.95 -3.20
N LEU A 19 2.99 -21.08 -3.73
CA LEU A 19 2.98 -20.67 -5.13
C LEU A 19 4.16 -21.34 -5.85
N ASP A 20 3.88 -22.23 -6.78
CA ASP A 20 4.90 -22.80 -7.66
C ASP A 20 5.26 -21.79 -8.75
N VAL A 21 6.53 -21.40 -8.79
CA VAL A 21 7.10 -20.57 -9.85
C VAL A 21 8.18 -21.37 -10.57
N ASN A 22 7.80 -22.02 -11.67
CA ASN A 22 8.69 -22.83 -12.51
C ASN A 22 9.40 -23.96 -11.74
N GLY A 23 8.67 -24.67 -10.87
CA GLY A 23 9.17 -25.78 -10.05
C GLY A 23 9.76 -25.35 -8.70
N LEU A 24 9.71 -24.06 -8.36
CA LEU A 24 10.10 -23.55 -7.05
C LEU A 24 8.88 -23.15 -6.24
N GLY A 25 8.59 -23.89 -5.16
CA GLY A 25 7.51 -23.58 -4.23
C GLY A 25 7.88 -22.45 -3.28
N TYR A 26 7.27 -21.29 -3.44
CA TYR A 26 7.34 -20.20 -2.47
C TYR A 26 6.22 -20.34 -1.46
N GLU A 27 6.56 -20.43 -0.18
CA GLU A 27 5.58 -20.29 0.90
C GLU A 27 5.31 -18.80 1.15
N LEU A 28 4.03 -18.42 1.18
CA LEU A 28 3.59 -17.06 1.49
C LEU A 28 2.52 -17.08 2.58
N GLU A 29 2.59 -16.12 3.50
CA GLU A 29 1.48 -15.76 4.38
C GLU A 29 0.63 -14.66 3.73
N VAL A 30 -0.69 -14.80 3.73
CA VAL A 30 -1.61 -13.80 3.17
C VAL A 30 -2.73 -13.45 4.16
N PRO A 31 -3.33 -12.24 4.07
CA PRO A 31 -4.53 -11.92 4.83
C PRO A 31 -5.70 -12.85 4.44
N MET A 32 -6.59 -13.17 5.38
CA MET A 32 -7.77 -14.01 5.09
C MET A 32 -8.66 -13.42 3.99
N THR A 33 -8.80 -12.09 3.96
CA THR A 33 -9.52 -11.34 2.91
C THR A 33 -8.92 -11.59 1.52
N THR A 34 -7.59 -11.73 1.42
CA THR A 34 -6.91 -12.13 0.18
C THR A 34 -7.17 -13.60 -0.12
N LEU A 35 -7.02 -14.48 0.89
CA LEU A 35 -7.14 -15.93 0.74
C LEU A 35 -8.51 -16.36 0.17
N TYR A 36 -9.59 -15.69 0.58
CA TYR A 36 -10.95 -15.96 0.08
C TYR A 36 -11.16 -15.58 -1.39
N ARG A 37 -10.33 -14.69 -1.94
CA ARG A 37 -10.39 -14.24 -3.34
C ARG A 37 -9.46 -15.03 -4.26
N LEU A 38 -8.66 -15.93 -3.71
CA LEU A 38 -7.70 -16.71 -4.50
C LEU A 38 -8.40 -17.74 -5.38
N PRO A 39 -7.81 -18.05 -6.55
CA PRO A 39 -8.30 -19.08 -7.46
C PRO A 39 -8.20 -20.49 -6.83
N SER A 40 -8.64 -21.50 -7.56
CA SER A 40 -8.52 -22.90 -7.14
C SER A 40 -7.07 -23.37 -7.17
N VAL A 41 -6.74 -24.41 -6.41
CA VAL A 41 -5.43 -25.08 -6.52
C VAL A 41 -5.25 -25.61 -7.94
N GLY A 42 -4.05 -25.41 -8.51
CA GLY A 42 -3.71 -25.73 -9.89
C GLY A 42 -3.91 -24.57 -10.88
N GLU A 43 -4.51 -23.45 -10.46
CA GLU A 43 -4.76 -22.30 -11.32
C GLU A 43 -3.65 -21.23 -11.24
N PRO A 44 -3.46 -20.43 -12.31
CA PRO A 44 -2.47 -19.37 -12.31
C PRO A 44 -2.83 -18.25 -11.31
N LEU A 45 -1.82 -17.79 -10.58
CA LEU A 45 -1.97 -16.75 -9.57
C LEU A 45 -0.81 -15.75 -9.66
N THR A 46 -1.15 -14.47 -9.49
CA THR A 46 -0.19 -13.40 -9.29
C THR A 46 -0.41 -12.79 -7.91
N LEU A 47 0.67 -12.61 -7.15
CA LEU A 47 0.64 -11.91 -5.87
C LEU A 47 1.65 -10.77 -5.86
N HIS A 48 1.26 -9.66 -5.26
CA HIS A 48 2.16 -8.61 -4.83
C HIS A 48 2.78 -9.01 -3.50
N THR A 49 4.09 -8.85 -3.34
CA THR A 49 4.79 -9.44 -2.19
C THR A 49 5.58 -8.43 -1.37
N HIS A 50 5.72 -8.73 -0.08
CA HIS A 50 6.65 -8.06 0.81
C HIS A 50 7.51 -9.10 1.52
N LEU A 51 8.82 -9.05 1.27
CA LEU A 51 9.81 -9.92 1.92
C LEU A 51 10.29 -9.25 3.21
N VAL A 52 10.12 -9.94 4.33
CA VAL A 52 10.71 -9.58 5.62
C VAL A 52 11.92 -10.46 5.86
N VAL A 53 13.08 -9.84 6.08
CA VAL A 53 14.32 -10.54 6.42
C VAL A 53 14.64 -10.26 7.88
N ARG A 54 14.83 -11.32 8.65
CA ARG A 54 15.28 -11.32 10.04
C ARG A 54 16.57 -12.13 10.14
N GLU A 55 17.20 -12.12 11.31
CA GLU A 55 18.41 -12.91 11.57
C GLU A 55 18.15 -14.42 11.48
N ASP A 56 16.94 -14.86 11.83
CA ASP A 56 16.54 -16.26 11.94
C ASP A 56 15.58 -16.74 10.84
N ALA A 57 15.04 -15.83 10.03
CA ALA A 57 14.00 -16.16 9.06
C ALA A 57 13.92 -15.20 7.86
N GLN A 58 13.48 -15.74 6.72
CA GLN A 58 13.01 -14.97 5.57
C GLN A 58 11.53 -15.29 5.35
N LEU A 59 10.66 -14.30 5.55
CA LEU A 59 9.21 -14.48 5.49
C LEU A 59 8.65 -13.69 4.32
N LEU A 60 7.78 -14.34 3.54
CA LEU A 60 7.15 -13.75 2.37
C LEU A 60 5.67 -13.51 2.64
N TYR A 61 5.24 -12.26 2.51
CA TYR A 61 3.84 -11.86 2.64
C TYR A 61 3.25 -11.57 1.28
N GLY A 62 2.08 -12.12 0.98
CA GLY A 62 1.40 -12.00 -0.31
C GLY A 62 0.08 -11.23 -0.24
N PHE A 63 -0.23 -10.50 -1.31
CA PHE A 63 -1.41 -9.66 -1.44
C PHE A 63 -1.97 -9.74 -2.85
N ALA A 64 -3.30 -9.76 -3.00
CA ALA A 64 -3.95 -9.79 -4.31
C ALA A 64 -3.63 -8.55 -5.16
N GLY A 65 -3.57 -7.38 -4.53
CA GLY A 65 -3.28 -6.11 -5.20
C GLY A 65 -2.10 -5.36 -4.59
N LYS A 66 -1.62 -4.38 -5.37
CA LYS A 66 -0.55 -3.47 -4.95
C LYS A 66 -0.97 -2.62 -3.75
N ARG A 67 -2.24 -2.20 -3.73
CA ARG A 67 -2.83 -1.35 -2.69
C ARG A 67 -2.77 -2.02 -1.32
N GLU A 68 -3.17 -3.29 -1.24
CA GLU A 68 -3.13 -4.08 -0.02
C GLU A 68 -1.69 -4.25 0.49
N ARG A 69 -0.74 -4.55 -0.40
CA ARG A 69 0.68 -4.65 -0.04
C ARG A 69 1.23 -3.34 0.50
N ASP A 70 0.92 -2.23 -0.16
CA ASP A 70 1.43 -0.92 0.25
C ASP A 70 0.81 -0.50 1.58
N PHE A 71 -0.48 -0.79 1.78
CA PHE A 71 -1.14 -0.61 3.08
C PHE A 71 -0.50 -1.46 4.20
N PHE A 72 -0.21 -2.74 3.94
CA PHE A 72 0.52 -3.58 4.88
C PHE A 72 1.88 -2.99 5.28
N ARG A 73 2.63 -2.45 4.31
CA ARG A 73 3.93 -1.82 4.55
C ARG A 73 3.81 -0.60 5.44
N GLU A 74 2.72 0.15 5.33
CA GLU A 74 2.45 1.27 6.21
C GLU A 74 2.08 0.80 7.62
N LEU A 75 1.27 -0.25 7.75
CA LEU A 75 0.94 -0.84 9.05
C LEU A 75 2.19 -1.26 9.81
N ILE A 76 3.12 -1.98 9.17
CA ILE A 76 4.33 -2.49 9.85
C ILE A 76 5.37 -1.39 10.17
N ARG A 77 5.16 -0.16 9.70
CA ARG A 77 5.97 1.02 10.10
C ARG A 77 5.48 1.65 11.40
N LEU A 78 4.27 1.31 11.85
CA LEU A 78 3.71 1.82 13.09
C LEU A 78 4.39 1.17 14.30
N ASN A 79 4.52 1.94 15.37
CA ASN A 79 5.26 1.45 16.52
C ASN A 79 4.45 0.35 17.24
N GLY A 80 5.09 -0.81 17.44
CA GLY A 80 4.44 -1.98 18.02
C GLY A 80 3.46 -2.71 17.09
N VAL A 81 3.51 -2.46 15.77
CA VAL A 81 2.79 -3.26 14.77
C VAL A 81 3.78 -4.07 13.95
N GLY A 82 3.84 -5.36 14.23
CA GLY A 82 4.62 -6.30 13.43
C GLY A 82 3.81 -6.93 12.28
N PRO A 83 4.46 -7.68 11.37
CA PRO A 83 3.80 -8.38 10.27
C PRO A 83 2.58 -9.23 10.66
N LYS A 84 2.68 -9.97 11.77
CA LYS A 84 1.56 -10.80 12.28
C LYS A 84 0.34 -9.97 12.66
N LEU A 85 0.55 -8.83 13.33
CA LEU A 85 -0.55 -7.94 13.73
C LEU A 85 -1.16 -7.23 12.51
N ALA A 86 -0.31 -6.81 11.56
CA ALA A 86 -0.77 -6.22 10.30
C ALA A 86 -1.62 -7.21 9.48
N LEU A 87 -1.20 -8.48 9.39
CA LEU A 87 -2.02 -9.54 8.77
C LEU A 87 -3.35 -9.74 9.51
N ALA A 88 -3.35 -9.74 10.85
CA ALA A 88 -4.58 -9.87 11.63
C ALA A 88 -5.55 -8.71 11.34
N LEU A 89 -5.07 -7.46 11.33
CA LEU A 89 -5.85 -6.27 10.97
C LEU A 89 -6.47 -6.41 9.58
N MET A 90 -5.67 -6.77 8.58
CA MET A 90 -6.12 -6.94 7.19
C MET A 90 -6.96 -8.20 6.96
N SER A 91 -6.95 -9.14 7.90
CA SER A 91 -7.81 -10.34 7.88
C SER A 91 -9.17 -10.06 8.52
N SER A 92 -9.24 -9.10 9.44
CA SER A 92 -10.49 -8.70 10.11
C SER A 92 -11.25 -7.60 9.38
N LEU A 93 -10.54 -6.70 8.70
CA LEU A 93 -11.12 -5.55 8.00
C LEU A 93 -10.50 -5.44 6.62
N GLU A 94 -11.32 -5.15 5.61
CA GLU A 94 -10.79 -4.74 4.31
C GLU A 94 -10.10 -3.37 4.41
N VAL A 95 -9.23 -3.04 3.45
CA VAL A 95 -8.47 -1.78 3.47
C VAL A 95 -9.41 -0.58 3.60
N ASP A 96 -10.51 -0.55 2.85
CA ASP A 96 -11.49 0.55 2.88
C ASP A 96 -12.24 0.64 4.21
N GLU A 97 -12.55 -0.50 4.83
CA GLU A 97 -13.20 -0.54 6.15
C GLU A 97 -12.25 -0.04 7.24
N LEU A 98 -10.98 -0.40 7.16
CA LEU A 98 -9.97 0.06 8.11
C LEU A 98 -9.72 1.58 7.98
N ILE A 99 -9.69 2.10 6.74
CA ILE A 99 -9.66 3.54 6.47
C ILE A 99 -10.87 4.23 7.13
N ARG A 100 -12.09 3.72 6.88
CA ARG A 100 -13.32 4.28 7.47
C ARG A 100 -13.29 4.23 8.99
N CYS A 101 -12.87 3.11 9.58
CA CYS A 101 -12.72 2.94 11.02
C CYS A 101 -11.76 3.97 11.63
N VAL A 102 -10.66 4.28 10.94
CA VAL A 102 -9.71 5.31 11.38
C VAL A 102 -10.30 6.71 11.25
N GLN A 103 -11.02 6.99 10.17
CA GLN A 103 -11.69 8.28 9.97
C GLN A 103 -12.80 8.53 11.01
N SER A 104 -13.60 7.51 11.33
CA SER A 104 -14.67 7.57 12.33
C SER A 104 -14.19 7.43 13.78
N GLN A 105 -12.89 7.17 13.99
CA GLN A 105 -12.30 6.87 15.29
C GLN A 105 -12.98 5.69 16.02
N ASP A 106 -13.45 4.69 15.26
CA ASP A 106 -14.13 3.53 15.81
C ASP A 106 -13.15 2.56 16.49
N THR A 107 -12.89 2.82 17.77
CA THR A 107 -12.02 1.98 18.60
C THR A 107 -12.60 0.57 18.77
N SER A 108 -13.93 0.43 18.75
CA SER A 108 -14.60 -0.84 19.01
C SER A 108 -14.30 -1.86 17.90
N ALA A 109 -14.28 -1.41 16.64
CA ALA A 109 -13.94 -2.25 15.49
C ALA A 109 -12.50 -2.81 15.60
N LEU A 110 -11.52 -1.96 15.95
CA LEU A 110 -10.13 -2.41 16.10
C LEU A 110 -9.95 -3.36 17.30
N THR A 111 -10.66 -3.16 18.41
CA THR A 111 -10.53 -4.06 19.59
C THR A 111 -11.06 -5.47 19.36
N LYS A 112 -11.83 -5.70 18.29
CA LYS A 112 -12.26 -7.05 17.89
C LYS A 112 -11.14 -7.85 17.22
N VAL A 113 -10.07 -7.19 16.78
CA VAL A 113 -8.94 -7.84 16.12
C VAL A 113 -8.09 -8.56 17.17
N PRO A 114 -7.80 -9.87 17.00
CA PRO A 114 -6.95 -10.61 17.92
C PRO A 114 -5.59 -9.94 18.14
N GLY A 115 -5.22 -9.73 19.40
CA GLY A 115 -3.97 -9.04 19.76
C GLY A 115 -4.06 -7.52 19.82
N VAL A 116 -5.21 -6.91 19.51
CA VAL A 116 -5.45 -5.47 19.65
C VAL A 116 -6.29 -5.18 20.90
N GLY A 117 -5.62 -4.73 21.97
CA GLY A 117 -6.30 -4.20 23.15
C GLY A 117 -6.76 -2.75 22.97
N LYS A 118 -7.60 -2.25 23.89
CA LYS A 118 -8.16 -0.88 23.85
C LYS A 118 -7.09 0.21 23.67
N LYS A 119 -6.03 0.18 24.49
CA LYS A 119 -4.93 1.14 24.42
C LYS A 119 -4.18 1.08 23.08
N THR A 120 -3.99 -0.13 22.55
CA THR A 120 -3.37 -0.34 21.23
C THR A 120 -4.28 0.21 20.13
N ALA A 121 -5.58 -0.08 20.17
CA ALA A 121 -6.55 0.45 19.22
C ALA A 121 -6.57 1.99 19.20
N GLU A 122 -6.67 2.64 20.36
CA GLU A 122 -6.64 4.10 20.48
C GLU A 122 -5.36 4.69 19.88
N ARG A 123 -4.18 4.12 20.21
CA ARG A 123 -2.91 4.54 19.62
C ARG A 123 -2.88 4.35 18.11
N LEU A 124 -3.32 3.20 17.62
CA LEU A 124 -3.36 2.89 16.20
C LEU A 124 -4.23 3.87 15.42
N LEU A 125 -5.41 4.23 15.95
CA LEU A 125 -6.30 5.20 15.31
C LEU A 125 -5.62 6.56 15.15
N VAL A 126 -4.91 7.03 16.19
CA VAL A 126 -4.20 8.32 16.13
C VAL A 126 -3.06 8.26 15.11
N GLU A 127 -2.18 7.26 15.21
CA GLU A 127 -1.04 7.14 14.29
C GLU A 127 -1.49 6.96 12.83
N LEU A 128 -2.50 6.12 12.59
CA LEU A 128 -3.05 5.91 11.24
C LEU A 128 -3.72 7.16 10.70
N LYS A 129 -4.45 7.92 11.52
CA LYS A 129 -5.09 9.16 11.08
C LYS A 129 -4.06 10.19 10.62
N ASP A 130 -2.95 10.32 11.33
CA ASP A 130 -1.86 11.22 10.95
C ASP A 130 -1.17 10.74 9.66
N ARG A 131 -1.01 9.42 9.50
CA ARG A 131 -0.49 8.82 8.26
C ARG A 131 -1.42 9.02 7.07
N PHE A 132 -2.73 8.83 7.24
CA PHE A 132 -3.72 9.07 6.18
C PHE A 132 -3.73 10.51 5.69
N LYS A 133 -3.65 11.49 6.60
CA LYS A 133 -3.51 12.91 6.23
C LYS A 133 -2.22 13.17 5.43
N ALA A 134 -1.14 12.50 5.77
CA ALA A 134 0.10 12.53 4.98
C ALA A 134 -0.05 11.81 3.62
N TRP A 135 -0.94 10.83 3.50
CA TRP A 135 -1.25 10.15 2.23
C TRP A 135 -2.12 10.97 1.29
N GLU A 136 -3.09 11.73 1.81
CA GLU A 136 -3.89 12.68 1.01
C GLU A 136 -3.02 13.78 0.37
N THR A 137 -1.88 14.09 0.97
CA THR A 137 -0.95 15.13 0.50
C THR A 137 0.24 14.58 -0.31
N SER A 138 0.34 13.26 -0.50
CA SER A 138 1.43 12.60 -1.22
C SER A 138 0.96 11.93 -2.52
N PRO A 139 1.36 12.43 -3.70
CA PRO A 139 0.86 11.93 -4.98
C PRO A 139 1.27 10.48 -5.29
N ALA A 140 2.36 9.98 -4.71
CA ALA A 140 2.79 8.58 -4.85
C ALA A 140 1.84 7.56 -4.18
N MET A 141 0.95 8.02 -3.30
CA MET A 141 0.08 7.18 -2.46
C MET A 141 -1.42 7.45 -2.70
N PHE A 142 -1.78 8.26 -3.70
CA PHE A 142 -3.17 8.51 -4.11
C PHE A 142 -3.96 7.22 -4.39
N ALA A 143 -3.26 6.15 -4.78
CA ALA A 143 -3.85 4.82 -5.01
C ALA A 143 -4.35 4.10 -3.74
N LEU A 144 -4.08 4.61 -2.53
CA LEU A 144 -4.53 4.04 -1.26
C LEU A 144 -5.83 4.65 -0.73
N VAL A 145 -6.28 5.78 -1.28
CA VAL A 145 -7.58 6.39 -0.95
C VAL A 145 -8.63 5.77 -1.87
N PRO A 146 -9.77 5.26 -1.36
CA PRO A 146 -10.82 4.79 -2.25
C PRO A 146 -11.31 5.96 -3.10
N ASN A 147 -11.32 5.78 -4.43
CA ASN A 147 -12.15 6.60 -5.29
C ASN A 147 -13.59 6.51 -4.74
N GLN A 148 -14.13 7.64 -4.27
CA GLN A 148 -15.57 7.77 -4.07
C GLN A 148 -16.27 7.38 -5.38
N PRO A 149 -17.31 6.53 -5.36
CA PRO A 149 -17.98 6.11 -6.59
C PRO A 149 -18.78 7.18 -7.34
N ASP A 150 -18.87 8.44 -6.88
CA ASP A 150 -19.79 9.44 -7.50
C ASP A 150 -19.16 10.83 -7.72
N GLY A 151 -17.85 10.89 -7.98
CA GLY A 151 -17.19 12.11 -8.45
C GLY A 151 -16.44 11.86 -9.76
N PRO A 152 -16.37 12.82 -10.71
CA PRO A 152 -15.53 12.66 -11.88
C PRO A 152 -14.10 12.34 -11.39
N ALA A 153 -13.54 11.25 -11.90
CA ALA A 153 -12.21 10.78 -11.53
C ALA A 153 -11.24 11.97 -11.50
N PRO A 154 -10.41 12.15 -10.44
CA PRO A 154 -9.33 13.12 -10.52
C PRO A 154 -8.48 12.69 -11.71
N VAL A 155 -8.52 13.51 -12.76
CA VAL A 155 -7.71 13.32 -13.95
C VAL A 155 -6.27 13.20 -13.45
N ASN A 156 -5.62 12.06 -13.69
CA ASN A 156 -4.17 11.96 -13.52
C ASN A 156 -3.56 12.95 -14.52
N THR A 157 -3.29 14.16 -14.05
CA THR A 157 -2.70 15.22 -14.87
C THR A 157 -1.21 14.95 -15.00
N ALA A 158 -0.65 15.31 -16.16
CA ALA A 158 0.79 15.30 -16.39
C ALA A 158 1.57 16.05 -15.28
N GLU A 159 0.92 17.01 -14.63
CA GLU A 159 1.45 17.75 -13.47
C GLU A 159 1.68 16.86 -12.25
N ASN A 160 0.72 15.99 -11.90
CA ASN A 160 0.84 15.10 -10.74
C ASN A 160 1.95 14.06 -10.92
N ASP A 161 2.10 13.53 -12.14
CA ASP A 161 3.18 12.62 -12.50
C ASP A 161 4.54 13.33 -12.41
N ALA A 162 4.63 14.56 -12.90
CA ALA A 162 5.86 15.36 -12.86
C ALA A 162 6.29 15.72 -11.43
N VAL A 163 5.33 16.08 -10.55
CA VAL A 163 5.62 16.32 -9.12
C VAL A 163 6.13 15.04 -8.45
N SER A 164 5.51 13.89 -8.73
CA SER A 164 5.92 12.61 -8.16
C SER A 164 7.33 12.20 -8.56
N ALA A 165 7.70 12.47 -9.82
CA ALA A 165 9.05 12.23 -10.32
C ALA A 165 10.09 13.12 -9.63
N LEU A 166 9.82 14.42 -9.45
CA LEU A 166 10.71 15.32 -8.72
C LEU A 166 10.91 14.91 -7.26
N ILE A 167 9.84 14.48 -6.58
CA ILE A 167 9.96 13.96 -5.21
C ILE A 167 10.84 12.70 -5.18
N SER A 168 10.70 11.82 -6.16
CA SER A 168 11.53 10.61 -6.29
C SER A 168 13.00 10.92 -6.57
N LEU A 169 13.31 12.07 -7.16
CA LEU A 169 14.66 12.60 -7.34
C LEU A 169 15.24 13.27 -6.08
N GLY A 170 14.47 13.35 -4.99
CA GLY A 170 14.92 13.87 -3.69
C GLY A 170 14.47 15.30 -3.36
N TYR A 171 13.66 15.94 -4.21
CA TYR A 171 13.12 17.26 -3.91
C TYR A 171 12.00 17.20 -2.86
N LYS A 172 11.89 18.23 -2.02
CA LYS A 172 10.82 18.30 -1.03
C LYS A 172 9.46 18.48 -1.75
N PRO A 173 8.36 17.92 -1.21
CA PRO A 173 7.04 18.02 -1.85
C PRO A 173 6.59 19.45 -2.19
N GLN A 174 6.86 20.41 -1.31
CA GLN A 174 6.54 21.82 -1.54
C GLN A 174 7.39 22.44 -2.66
N GLU A 175 8.66 22.07 -2.75
CA GLU A 175 9.58 22.56 -3.81
C GLU A 175 9.19 21.98 -5.17
N ALA A 176 8.90 20.67 -5.22
CA ALA A 176 8.44 19.98 -6.42
C ALA A 176 7.12 20.56 -6.95
N SER A 177 6.12 20.76 -6.08
CA SER A 177 4.83 21.36 -6.46
C SER A 177 4.98 22.80 -6.95
N LYS A 178 5.83 23.60 -6.29
CA LYS A 178 6.11 24.98 -6.68
C LYS A 178 6.83 25.06 -8.04
N ALA A 179 7.74 24.14 -8.32
CA ALA A 179 8.48 24.12 -9.58
C ALA A 179 7.58 23.77 -10.78
N ILE A 180 6.70 22.79 -10.61
CA ILE A 180 5.75 22.38 -11.65
C ILE A 180 4.68 23.45 -11.86
N SER A 181 4.13 24.04 -10.79
CA SER A 181 3.12 25.12 -10.90
C SER A 181 3.66 26.43 -11.50
N ALA A 182 4.97 26.64 -11.51
CA ALA A 182 5.59 27.79 -12.17
C ALA A 182 5.56 27.68 -13.72
N ILE A 183 5.30 26.49 -14.27
CA ILE A 183 5.21 26.24 -15.71
C ILE A 183 3.82 26.64 -16.22
N LYS A 184 3.71 27.81 -16.87
CA LYS A 184 2.43 28.37 -17.32
C LYS A 184 1.87 27.78 -18.62
N GLU A 185 2.64 26.94 -19.31
CA GLU A 185 2.27 26.37 -20.60
C GLU A 185 1.39 25.13 -20.41
N LYS A 186 0.25 25.08 -21.10
CA LYS A 186 -0.73 23.99 -20.99
C LYS A 186 -0.45 22.89 -22.02
N GLY A 187 -0.81 21.66 -21.68
CA GLY A 187 -0.72 20.51 -22.60
C GLY A 187 0.67 19.87 -22.71
N LEU A 188 1.60 20.22 -21.82
CA LEU A 188 2.91 19.57 -21.73
C LEU A 188 2.77 18.12 -21.24
N SER A 189 3.67 17.26 -21.71
CA SER A 189 3.84 15.93 -21.13
C SER A 189 4.48 16.02 -19.73
N SER A 190 4.33 14.98 -18.93
CA SER A 190 4.99 14.90 -17.62
C SER A 190 6.51 14.96 -17.74
N GLU A 191 7.09 14.34 -18.78
CA GLU A 191 8.52 14.37 -19.08
C GLU A 191 9.02 15.79 -19.38
N ASP A 192 8.28 16.56 -20.17
CA ASP A 192 8.64 17.95 -20.50
C ASP A 192 8.57 18.86 -19.27
N MET A 193 7.56 18.65 -18.42
CA MET A 193 7.43 19.40 -17.16
C MET A 193 8.60 19.11 -16.22
N ILE A 194 9.01 17.84 -16.08
CA ILE A 194 10.17 17.45 -15.25
C ILE A 194 11.44 18.12 -15.77
N ARG A 195 11.70 18.03 -17.08
CA ARG A 195 12.90 18.61 -17.70
C ARG A 195 12.99 20.13 -17.45
N ARG A 196 11.87 20.84 -17.57
CA ARG A 196 11.81 22.29 -17.36
C ARG A 196 11.93 22.69 -15.90
N ALA A 197 11.28 21.96 -14.99
CA ALA A 197 11.41 22.19 -13.56
C ALA A 197 12.85 22.04 -13.09
N LEU A 198 13.54 20.97 -13.50
CA LEU A 198 14.96 20.75 -13.19
C LEU A 198 15.85 21.85 -13.75
N LYS A 199 15.58 22.35 -14.96
CA LYS A 199 16.34 23.44 -15.57
C LYS A 199 16.17 24.78 -14.81
N GLY A 200 15.02 25.01 -14.17
CA GLY A 200 14.77 26.21 -13.36
C GLY A 200 15.22 26.10 -11.89
N MET A 201 15.72 24.93 -11.48
CA MET A 201 16.21 24.63 -10.12
C MET A 201 17.74 24.57 -10.04
N ILE A 202 18.42 24.77 -11.18
CA ILE A 202 19.87 24.96 -11.30
C ILE A 202 20.20 26.45 -11.25
#